data_AF-A0A1J3DPS0-F1
#
_entry.id   AF-A0A1J3DPS0-F1
#
_cell.length_a   1.000
_cell.length_b   1.000
_cell.length_c   1.000
_cell.angle_alpha   90.00
_cell.angle_beta   90.00
_cell.angle_gamma   90.00
#
_symmetry.space_group_name_H-M   'P 1'
#
loop_
_entity.id
_entity.type
_entity.pdbx_description
1 polymer ?
#
loop_
_entity_poly.entity_id
_entity_poly.type
_entity_poly.pdbx_seq_one_letter_code
_entity_poly.pdbx_strand_id
1 'polypeptide(L)'
;RKETFLKILTEPPCLVGETTPLRDLLKKLLEKDPSRRINVDGIKGHGFFSGLEWDLVVKVSRPPYIPAPENYESSKIDVEKFVHEIFAKLDHKGDNNHSNLKGKDQINNNTSVDNG
;
A
#
# COMPACT_ATOMS: atom_id res chain seq x y z
N ARG A 1 16.94 7.02 6.28
CA ARG A 1 15.66 7.79 6.25
C ARG A 1 15.84 9.30 6.16
N LYS A 2 16.88 9.91 6.77
CA LYS A 2 17.10 11.38 6.71
C LYS A 2 17.23 11.93 5.28
N GLU A 3 17.91 11.20 4.40
CA GLU A 3 18.10 11.58 3.00
C GLU A 3 16.78 11.73 2.23
N THR A 4 15.92 10.71 2.25
CA THR A 4 14.60 10.75 1.56
C THR A 4 13.74 11.90 2.05
N PHE A 5 13.74 12.17 3.35
CA PHE A 5 12.97 13.27 3.93
C PHE A 5 13.48 14.63 3.43
N LEU A 6 14.80 14.83 3.40
CA LEU A 6 15.40 16.04 2.84
C LEU A 6 15.00 16.22 1.37
N LYS A 7 15.11 15.18 0.55
CA LYS A 7 14.68 15.25 -0.86
C LYS A 7 13.22 15.66 -1.02
N ILE A 8 12.32 15.13 -0.19
CA ILE A 8 10.90 15.52 -0.21
C ILE A 8 10.73 17.00 0.14
N LEU A 9 11.52 17.56 1.06
CA LEU A 9 11.41 18.96 1.45
C LEU A 9 12.07 19.92 0.47
N THR A 10 13.22 19.55 -0.09
CA THR A 10 14.11 20.51 -0.77
C THR A 10 14.25 20.26 -2.25
N GLU A 11 14.13 19.01 -2.71
CA GLU A 11 14.34 18.71 -4.12
C GLU A 11 13.04 18.91 -4.93
N PRO A 12 13.10 19.66 -6.05
CA PRO A 12 11.98 19.74 -6.97
C PRO A 12 11.77 18.38 -7.65
N PRO A 13 10.52 18.03 -8.00
CA PRO A 13 10.24 16.78 -8.68
C PRO A 13 10.93 16.73 -10.04
N CYS A 14 11.78 15.73 -10.25
CA CYS A 14 12.37 15.47 -11.56
C CYS A 14 11.32 14.81 -12.46
N LEU A 15 10.60 15.64 -13.20
CA LEU A 15 9.67 15.20 -14.21
C LEU A 15 10.43 15.17 -15.54
N VAL A 16 10.62 14.00 -16.17
CA VAL A 16 11.33 13.84 -17.47
C VAL A 16 10.36 13.78 -18.67
N GLY A 17 10.69 14.38 -19.82
CA GLY A 17 9.87 14.38 -21.04
C GLY A 17 9.07 15.65 -21.32
N GLU A 18 8.21 15.61 -22.35
CA GLU A 18 7.45 16.74 -22.90
C GLU A 18 6.48 17.38 -21.90
N THR A 19 6.10 18.64 -22.09
CA THR A 19 5.11 19.32 -21.26
C THR A 19 3.70 18.82 -21.58
N THR A 20 3.15 17.97 -20.72
CA THR A 20 1.78 17.44 -20.85
C THR A 20 0.87 17.99 -19.73
N PRO A 21 -0.47 17.97 -19.90
CA PRO A 21 -1.41 18.33 -18.83
C PRO A 21 -1.20 17.52 -17.55
N LEU A 22 -0.80 16.24 -17.66
CA LEU A 22 -0.45 15.42 -16.49
C LEU A 22 0.76 15.98 -15.74
N ARG A 23 1.82 16.36 -16.46
CA ARG A 23 3.04 16.88 -15.84
C ARG A 23 2.84 18.25 -15.22
N ASP A 24 2.00 19.08 -15.83
CA ASP A 24 1.58 20.34 -15.22
C ASP A 24 0.81 20.11 -13.90
N LEU A 25 -0.12 19.16 -13.88
CA LEU A 25 -0.84 18.78 -12.67
C LEU A 25 0.11 18.27 -11.58
N LEU A 26 1.06 17.40 -11.92
CA LEU A 26 2.04 16.87 -10.97
C LEU A 26 2.91 17.98 -10.35
N LYS A 27 3.35 18.97 -11.15
CA LYS A 27 4.10 20.12 -10.63
C LYS A 27 3.30 20.90 -9.59
N LYS A 28 2.03 21.17 -9.89
CA LYS A 28 1.14 21.94 -9.01
C LYS A 28 0.74 21.19 -7.74
N LEU A 29 0.64 19.86 -7.80
CA LEU A 29 0.40 18.99 -6.64
C LEU A 29 1.63 18.88 -5.74
N LEU A 30 2.82 18.81 -6.33
CA LEU A 30 4.10 18.64 -5.62
C LEU A 30 4.77 19.98 -5.27
N GLU A 31 4.02 21.08 -5.29
CA GLU A 31 4.45 22.38 -4.80
C GLU A 31 4.75 22.30 -3.30
N LYS A 32 5.94 22.80 -2.92
CA LYS A 32 6.46 22.68 -1.56
C LYS A 32 5.75 23.64 -0.62
N ASP A 33 5.48 24.86 -1.11
CA ASP A 33 4.70 25.85 -0.38
C ASP A 33 3.21 25.46 -0.38
N PRO A 34 2.62 25.14 0.80
CA PRO A 34 1.21 24.78 0.89
C PRO A 34 0.26 25.87 0.40
N SER A 35 0.65 27.15 0.51
CA SER A 35 -0.18 28.29 0.13
C SER A 35 -0.27 28.45 -1.39
N ARG A 36 0.73 27.94 -2.12
CA ARG A 36 0.81 27.97 -3.58
C ARG A 36 0.38 26.66 -4.23
N ARG A 37 0.20 25.60 -3.43
CA ARG A 37 -0.25 24.30 -3.89
C ARG A 37 -1.68 24.40 -4.43
N ILE A 38 -1.93 23.67 -5.51
CA ILE A 38 -3.25 23.63 -6.15
C ILE A 38 -4.34 23.21 -5.16
N ASN A 39 -5.47 23.92 -5.20
CA ASN A 39 -6.64 23.62 -4.39
C ASN A 39 -7.58 22.63 -5.12
N VAL A 40 -8.65 22.22 -4.45
CA VAL A 40 -9.62 21.26 -4.99
C VAL A 40 -10.24 21.74 -6.30
N ASP A 41 -10.64 23.01 -6.38
CA ASP A 41 -11.26 23.55 -7.60
C ASP A 41 -10.27 23.58 -8.77
N GLY A 42 -9.01 23.91 -8.50
CA GLY A 42 -7.94 23.86 -9.47
C GLY A 42 -7.62 22.44 -9.95
N ILE A 43 -7.72 21.44 -9.07
CA ILE A 43 -7.59 20.02 -9.44
C ILE A 43 -8.76 19.63 -10.36
N LYS A 44 -9.99 19.94 -9.96
CA LYS A 44 -11.20 19.57 -10.72
C LYS A 44 -11.26 20.24 -12.10
N GLY A 45 -10.84 21.49 -12.19
CA GLY A 45 -10.78 22.26 -13.44
C GLY A 45 -9.50 22.06 -14.25
N HIS A 46 -8.59 21.17 -13.83
CA HIS A 46 -7.33 20.99 -14.55
C HIS A 46 -7.54 20.35 -15.91
N GLY A 47 -6.80 20.79 -16.94
CA GLY A 47 -6.89 20.23 -18.29
C GLY A 47 -6.55 18.74 -18.38
N PHE A 48 -5.92 18.16 -17.35
CA PHE A 48 -5.70 16.71 -17.24
C PHE A 48 -7.02 15.95 -17.08
N PHE A 49 -8.01 16.54 -16.41
CA PHE A 49 -9.35 15.98 -16.22
C PHE A 49 -10.36 16.58 -17.21
N SER A 50 -9.89 17.15 -18.33
CA SER A 50 -10.79 17.63 -19.38
C SER A 50 -11.60 16.45 -19.93
N GLY A 51 -12.93 16.52 -19.80
CA GLY A 51 -13.85 15.43 -20.16
C GLY A 51 -14.25 14.50 -19.00
N LEU A 52 -13.77 14.74 -17.77
CA LEU A 52 -14.26 14.05 -16.58
C LEU A 52 -15.43 14.81 -15.96
N GLU A 53 -16.60 14.18 -15.95
CA GLU A 53 -17.77 14.68 -15.21
C GLU A 53 -17.72 14.21 -13.75
N TRP A 54 -17.32 15.10 -12.85
CA TRP A 54 -17.08 14.78 -11.43
C TRP A 54 -18.32 14.22 -10.71
N ASP A 55 -19.53 14.66 -11.08
CA ASP A 55 -20.77 14.17 -10.48
C ASP A 55 -21.17 12.76 -10.96
N LEU A 56 -20.62 12.33 -12.10
CA LEU A 56 -20.85 11.01 -12.67
C LEU A 56 -19.79 10.00 -12.27
N VAL A 57 -18.61 10.45 -11.81
CA VAL A 57 -17.51 9.55 -11.45
C VAL A 57 -17.91 8.52 -10.37
N VAL A 58 -18.76 8.94 -9.42
CA VAL A 58 -19.28 8.08 -8.35
C VAL A 58 -20.27 7.03 -8.88
N LYS A 59 -20.86 7.27 -10.06
CA LYS A 59 -21.87 6.44 -10.70
C LYS A 59 -21.31 5.53 -11.79
N VAL A 60 -20.00 5.55 -12.04
CA VAL A 60 -19.37 4.74 -13.08
C VAL A 60 -19.53 3.25 -12.73
N SER A 61 -20.33 2.56 -13.53
CA SER A 61 -20.73 1.16 -13.30
C SER A 61 -19.62 0.15 -13.57
N ARG A 62 -18.57 0.53 -14.31
CA ARG A 62 -17.48 -0.36 -14.69
C ARG A 62 -16.13 0.36 -14.67
N PRO A 63 -15.29 0.12 -13.64
CA PRO A 63 -13.92 0.62 -13.63
C PRO A 63 -13.11 0.07 -14.82
N PRO A 64 -12.10 0.80 -15.33
CA PRO A 64 -11.26 0.35 -16.45
C PRO A 64 -10.53 -0.97 -16.17
N TYR A 65 -10.24 -1.26 -14.90
CA TYR A 65 -9.69 -2.52 -14.45
C TYR A 65 -10.72 -3.26 -13.61
N ILE A 66 -11.12 -4.45 -14.07
CA ILE A 66 -11.92 -5.40 -13.29
C ILE A 66 -10.99 -6.52 -12.84
N PRO A 67 -10.73 -6.68 -11.53
CA PRO A 67 -9.93 -7.81 -11.07
C PRO A 67 -10.66 -9.13 -11.37
N ALA A 68 -9.87 -10.15 -11.73
CA ALA A 68 -10.41 -11.50 -11.88
C ALA A 68 -11.01 -11.98 -10.53
N PRO A 69 -12.11 -12.74 -10.55
CA PRO A 69 -12.61 -13.36 -9.33
C PRO A 69 -11.51 -14.25 -8.74
N GLU A 70 -11.18 -14.01 -7.46
CA GLU A 70 -10.21 -14.83 -6.74
C GLU A 70 -10.68 -16.28 -6.77
N ASN A 71 -9.93 -17.19 -7.40
CA ASN A 71 -9.89 -18.54 -6.86
C ASN A 71 -9.15 -18.39 -5.53
N TYR A 72 -9.90 -18.53 -4.45
CA TYR A 72 -9.60 -18.04 -3.11
C TYR A 72 -8.33 -18.67 -2.51
N GLU A 73 -7.17 -18.10 -2.79
CA GLU A 73 -6.02 -18.07 -1.88
C GLU A 73 -5.38 -16.67 -1.97
N SER A 74 -6.24 -15.66 -1.87
CA SER A 74 -5.81 -14.37 -1.35
C SER A 74 -5.49 -14.65 0.11
N SER A 75 -4.22 -14.58 0.49
CA SER A 75 -3.83 -14.54 1.88
C SER A 75 -4.37 -13.23 2.49
N LYS A 76 -5.69 -13.21 2.72
CA LYS A 76 -6.36 -12.28 3.61
C LYS A 76 -5.57 -12.37 4.89
N ILE A 77 -4.83 -11.31 5.17
CA ILE A 77 -4.25 -11.12 6.49
C ILE A 77 -5.47 -11.05 7.41
N ASP A 78 -5.73 -12.15 8.09
CA ASP A 78 -6.73 -12.23 9.13
C ASP A 78 -6.25 -11.31 10.25
N VAL A 79 -6.75 -10.08 10.21
CA VAL A 79 -6.39 -9.01 11.15
C VAL A 79 -6.66 -9.46 12.57
N GLU A 80 -7.72 -10.25 12.78
CA GLU A 80 -8.10 -10.77 14.08
C GLU A 80 -7.07 -11.81 14.55
N LYS A 81 -6.65 -12.73 13.68
CA LYS A 81 -5.58 -13.68 13.99
C LYS A 81 -4.23 -12.99 14.25
N PHE A 82 -3.88 -11.97 13.47
CA PHE A 82 -2.65 -11.19 13.65
C PHE A 82 -2.64 -10.44 14.99
N VAL A 83 -3.78 -9.83 15.37
CA VAL A 83 -3.95 -9.12 16.64
C VAL A 83 -3.87 -10.10 17.82
N HIS A 84 -4.56 -11.24 17.75
CA HIS A 84 -4.50 -12.27 18.79
C HIS A 84 -3.08 -12.82 18.99
N GLU A 85 -2.33 -13.03 17.90
CA GLU A 85 -0.95 -13.51 17.98
C GLU A 85 -0.01 -12.49 18.67
N ILE A 86 -0.20 -11.19 18.42
CA ILE A 86 0.56 -10.12 19.07
C ILE A 86 0.23 -10.07 20.57
N PHE A 87 -1.06 -10.10 20.93
CA PHE A 87 -1.48 -10.02 22.33
C PHE A 87 -1.15 -11.29 23.12
N ALA A 88 -1.31 -12.47 22.54
CA ALA A 88 -0.90 -13.73 23.17
C ALA A 88 0.62 -13.80 23.43
N LYS A 89 1.44 -13.18 22.57
CA LYS A 89 2.90 -13.06 22.80
C LYS A 89 3.25 -12.06 23.91
N LEU A 90 2.39 -11.09 24.20
CA LEU A 90 2.58 -10.10 25.26
C LEU A 90 2.18 -10.67 26.63
N ASP A 91 1.13 -11.49 26.69
CA ASP A 91 0.64 -12.09 27.94
C ASP A 91 1.55 -13.19 28.51
N HIS A 92 2.47 -13.73 27.69
CA HIS A 92 3.46 -14.73 28.13
C HIS A 92 4.84 -14.15 28.49
N LYS A 93 5.00 -12.81 28.57
CA LYS A 93 6.27 -12.19 28.96
C LYS A 93 6.19 -11.40 30.26
N GLY A 94 5.67 -12.06 31.28
CA GLY A 94 6.06 -11.86 32.68
C GLY A 94 6.86 -13.06 33.16
N ASP A 95 8.15 -13.12 32.79
CA ASP A 95 9.29 -13.61 33.60
C ASP A 95 10.45 -14.20 32.77
N ASN A 96 11.52 -13.40 32.72
CA ASN A 96 12.95 -13.74 32.78
C ASN A 96 13.59 -14.87 31.93
N ASN A 97 14.63 -14.42 31.20
CA ASN A 97 15.90 -15.10 30.89
C ASN A 97 16.04 -15.89 29.56
N HIS A 98 16.90 -15.33 28.71
CA HIS A 98 18.03 -15.99 28.02
C HIS A 98 17.81 -17.40 27.42
N SER A 99 17.70 -17.50 26.09
CA SER A 99 18.73 -18.09 25.22
C SER A 99 18.20 -18.52 23.85
N ASN A 100 18.97 -18.12 22.83
CA ASN A 100 19.38 -18.96 21.70
C ASN A 100 18.28 -19.62 20.83
N LEU A 101 17.90 -18.93 19.74
CA LEU A 101 17.24 -19.56 18.59
C LEU A 101 18.27 -20.46 17.86
N LYS A 102 18.46 -21.68 18.36
CA LYS A 102 19.09 -22.76 17.62
C LYS A 102 18.03 -23.35 16.70
N GLY A 103 18.16 -23.06 15.40
CA GLY A 103 17.41 -23.75 14.36
C GLY A 103 17.57 -25.26 14.49
N LYS A 104 16.43 -25.96 14.38
CA LYS A 104 16.38 -27.39 14.12
C LYS A 104 15.22 -27.66 13.19
N ASP A 105 15.57 -27.89 11.93
CA ASP A 105 14.81 -28.72 11.02
C ASP A 105 14.45 -30.04 11.73
N GLN A 106 13.18 -30.42 11.69
CA GLN A 106 12.72 -31.74 12.07
C GLN A 106 11.77 -32.22 10.97
N ILE A 107 12.36 -33.02 10.09
CA ILE A 107 11.73 -33.98 9.21
C ILE A 107 10.82 -34.87 10.06
N ASN A 108 9.53 -34.96 9.75
CA ASN A 108 8.70 -36.06 10.23
C ASN A 108 8.08 -36.76 9.02
N ASN A 109 8.67 -37.91 8.70
CA ASN A 109 8.02 -39.00 7.99
C ASN A 109 6.77 -39.43 8.77
N ASN A 110 5.76 -39.96 8.08
CA ASN A 110 4.97 -41.15 8.46
C ASN A 110 3.71 -41.24 7.59
N THR A 111 3.69 -42.14 6.60
CA THR A 111 2.49 -42.91 6.27
C THR A 111 2.94 -44.26 5.76
N SER A 112 2.73 -45.28 6.58
CA SER A 112 2.85 -46.68 6.19
C SER A 112 1.54 -47.37 6.56
N VAL A 113 1.03 -48.11 5.57
CA VAL A 113 0.03 -49.21 5.61
C VAL A 113 -1.35 -48.88 6.20
N ASP A 114 -2.47 -49.41 5.73
CA ASP A 114 -2.85 -50.46 4.78
C ASP A 114 -4.39 -50.36 4.64
N ASN A 115 -4.97 -50.89 3.55
CA ASN A 115 -6.26 -51.60 3.49
C ASN A 115 -6.95 -51.42 2.12
N GLY A 116 -6.98 -52.51 1.33
CA GLY A 116 -7.98 -52.72 0.28
C GLY A 116 -7.44 -53.32 -1.00
#